data_AF-A0A8T6LIZ1-F1
#
_entry.id   AF-A0A8T6LIZ1-F1
#
_cell.length_a   1.000
_cell.length_b   1.000
_cell.length_c   1.000
_cell.angle_alpha   90.00
_cell.angle_beta   90.00
_cell.angle_gamma   90.00
#
_symmetry.space_group_name_H-M   'P 1'
#
loop_
_entity.id
_entity.type
_entity.pdbx_description
1 polymer ?
#
loop_
_entity_poly.entity_id
_entity_poly.type
_entity_poly.pdbx_seq_one_letter_code
_entity_poly.pdbx_strand_id
1 'polypeptide(L)'
;MVENSIRLLEHVFRDPELADFLARAADNPDGLTAGERLRWNSYMTAIFRHMGNLVYQQETGAMEEKMWESYRRSFKEHLLSEGWVAWYLDHSHLFDERLADAVHAILEELASEGVPHAVEWKESGSPG
;
A
#
# COMPACT_ATOMS: atom_id res chain seq x y z
N MET A 1 3.72 -0.16 -20.54
CA MET A 1 4.81 -1.10 -20.18
C MET A 1 4.47 -1.55 -18.77
N VAL A 2 4.09 -2.82 -18.56
CA VAL A 2 3.72 -3.30 -17.22
C VAL A 2 5.02 -3.39 -16.41
N GLU A 3 5.22 -2.48 -15.47
CA GLU A 3 6.24 -2.66 -14.44
C GLU A 3 5.87 -3.94 -13.67
N ASN A 4 6.65 -4.99 -13.89
CA ASN A 4 6.48 -6.25 -13.19
C ASN A 4 6.75 -6.00 -11.69
N SER A 5 5.89 -6.51 -10.82
CA SER A 5 6.05 -6.48 -9.35
C SER A 5 7.45 -6.93 -8.90
N ILE A 6 8.09 -7.82 -9.66
CA ILE A 6 9.49 -8.24 -9.44
C ILE A 6 10.46 -7.06 -9.49
N ARG A 7 10.31 -6.09 -10.40
CA ARG A 7 11.21 -4.93 -10.49
C ARG A 7 11.06 -3.96 -9.32
N LEU A 8 9.85 -3.83 -8.77
CA LEU A 8 9.61 -3.03 -7.57
C LEU A 8 10.27 -3.65 -6.33
N LEU A 9 10.37 -4.99 -6.31
CA LEU A 9 10.94 -5.74 -5.20
C LEU A 9 12.41 -6.15 -5.41
N GLU A 10 12.95 -6.02 -6.63
CA GLU A 10 14.29 -6.51 -7.02
C GLU A 10 15.40 -5.94 -6.14
N HIS A 11 15.29 -4.67 -5.76
CA HIS A 11 16.27 -4.02 -4.90
C HIS A 11 16.17 -4.49 -3.45
N VAL A 12 14.97 -4.81 -2.97
CA VAL A 12 14.73 -5.27 -1.59
C VAL A 12 15.34 -6.66 -1.37
N PHE A 13 15.26 -7.55 -2.36
CA PHE A 13 15.86 -8.88 -2.25
C PHE A 13 17.39 -8.89 -2.40
N ARG A 14 17.96 -7.87 -3.05
CA ARG A 14 19.40 -7.81 -3.34
C ARG A 14 20.20 -7.01 -2.33
N ASP A 15 19.55 -6.08 -1.64
CA ASP A 15 20.20 -5.15 -0.72
C ASP A 15 19.64 -5.34 0.71
N PRO A 16 20.38 -6.04 1.59
CA PRO A 16 20.00 -6.24 2.98
C PRO A 16 19.77 -4.92 3.74
N GLU A 17 20.52 -3.86 3.43
CA GLU A 17 20.35 -2.56 4.10
C GLU A 17 19.00 -1.93 3.72
N LEU A 18 18.55 -2.13 2.48
CA LEU A 18 17.24 -1.69 2.03
C LEU A 18 16.12 -2.50 2.68
N ALA A 19 16.30 -3.81 2.84
CA ALA A 19 15.33 -4.67 3.53
C ALA A 19 15.17 -4.26 5.00
N ASP A 20 16.27 -4.05 5.72
CA ASP A 20 16.26 -3.59 7.11
C ASP A 20 15.63 -2.20 7.25
N PHE A 21 15.92 -1.30 6.31
CA PHE A 21 15.28 0.01 6.24
C PHE A 21 13.75 -0.11 6.07
N LEU A 22 13.27 -0.91 5.11
CA LEU A 22 11.83 -1.05 4.85
C LEU A 22 11.11 -1.69 6.03
N ALA A 23 11.70 -2.70 6.67
CA ALA A 23 11.15 -3.32 7.87
C ALA A 23 10.99 -2.30 9.01
N ARG A 24 12.02 -1.49 9.26
CA ARG A 24 11.97 -0.43 10.28
C ARG A 24 10.98 0.68 9.91
N ALA A 25 10.91 1.09 8.64
CA ALA A 25 10.00 2.12 8.18
C ALA A 25 8.53 1.71 8.33
N ALA A 26 8.22 0.43 8.10
CA ALA A 26 6.89 -0.13 8.29
C ALA A 26 6.47 -0.20 9.77
N ASP A 27 7.41 -0.43 10.69
CA ASP A 27 7.16 -0.55 12.13
C ASP A 27 7.15 0.81 12.84
N ASN A 28 8.09 1.70 12.50
CA ASN A 28 8.27 3.00 13.15
C ASN A 28 8.64 4.10 12.14
N PRO A 29 7.66 4.64 11.39
CA PRO A 29 7.90 5.70 10.40
C PRO A 29 8.34 7.04 11.04
N ASP A 30 8.03 7.27 12.32
CA ASP A 30 8.43 8.48 13.04
C ASP A 30 9.93 8.53 13.33
N GLY A 31 10.55 7.36 13.52
CA GLY A 31 11.99 7.21 13.74
C GLY A 31 12.87 7.42 12.50
N LEU A 32 12.28 7.74 11.33
CA LEU A 32 13.03 7.92 10.08
C LEU A 32 13.74 9.28 10.04
N THR A 33 15.01 9.27 9.64
CA THR A 33 15.74 10.48 9.25
C THR A 33 15.09 11.14 8.03
N ALA A 34 15.42 12.41 7.75
CA ALA A 34 14.85 13.11 6.59
C ALA A 34 15.11 12.38 5.25
N GLY A 35 16.32 11.83 5.05
CA GLY A 35 16.66 11.08 3.85
C GLY A 35 15.91 9.75 3.74
N GLU A 36 15.75 9.06 4.86
CA GLU A 36 14.97 7.83 4.95
C GLU A 36 13.49 8.05 4.69
N ARG A 37 12.92 9.15 5.22
CA ARG A 37 11.53 9.54 4.97
C ARG A 37 11.26 9.79 3.48
N LEU A 38 12.20 10.42 2.78
CA LEU A 38 12.10 10.61 1.33
C LEU A 38 12.09 9.26 0.58
N ARG A 39 12.94 8.31 0.99
CA ARG A 39 12.99 6.97 0.39
C ARG A 39 11.69 6.20 0.67
N TRP A 40 11.18 6.27 1.90
CA TRP A 40 9.92 5.66 2.30
C TRP A 40 8.75 6.19 1.47
N ASN A 41 8.60 7.51 1.39
CA ASN A 41 7.54 8.14 0.61
C ASN A 41 7.62 7.75 -0.88
N SER A 42 8.82 7.67 -1.44
CA SER A 42 9.02 7.27 -2.83
C SER A 42 8.63 5.81 -3.06
N TYR A 43 9.03 4.92 -2.15
CA TYR A 43 8.68 3.50 -2.19
C TYR A 43 7.16 3.29 -2.08
N MET A 44 6.54 3.90 -1.08
CA MET A 44 5.10 3.79 -0.85
C MET A 44 4.29 4.36 -2.02
N THR A 45 4.68 5.52 -2.55
CA THR A 45 4.04 6.09 -3.75
C THR A 45 4.11 5.12 -4.93
N ALA A 46 5.24 4.46 -5.16
CA ALA A 46 5.40 3.51 -6.25
C ALA A 46 4.50 2.27 -6.06
N ILE A 47 4.45 1.71 -4.84
CA ILE A 47 3.61 0.54 -4.52
C ILE A 47 2.13 0.86 -4.70
N PHE A 48 1.63 1.96 -4.13
CA PHE A 48 0.22 2.32 -4.26
C PHE A 48 -0.17 2.69 -5.69
N ARG A 49 0.69 3.36 -6.47
CA ARG A 49 0.44 3.58 -7.91
C ARG A 49 0.39 2.27 -8.70
N HIS A 50 1.29 1.34 -8.38
CA HIS A 50 1.26 0.01 -8.99
C HIS A 50 -0.06 -0.69 -8.67
N MET A 51 -0.49 -0.66 -7.41
CA MET A 51 -1.75 -1.23 -6.97
C MET A 51 -2.97 -0.59 -7.66
N GLY A 52 -3.01 0.74 -7.79
CA GLY A 52 -4.06 1.45 -8.52
C GLY A 52 -4.14 1.01 -9.99
N ASN A 53 -3.00 0.78 -10.64
CA ASN A 53 -2.98 0.22 -11.99
C ASN A 53 -3.49 -1.24 -12.03
N LEU A 54 -3.23 -2.06 -11.01
CA LEU A 54 -3.78 -3.42 -10.93
C LEU A 54 -5.30 -3.42 -10.74
N VAL A 55 -5.82 -2.54 -9.86
CA VAL A 55 -7.27 -2.31 -9.68
C VAL A 55 -7.91 -1.94 -11.01
N TYR A 56 -7.36 -0.95 -11.71
CA TYR A 56 -7.85 -0.54 -13.02
C TYR A 56 -7.87 -1.68 -14.05
N GLN A 57 -6.83 -2.52 -14.07
CA GLN A 57 -6.78 -3.67 -14.97
C GLN A 57 -7.82 -4.74 -14.62
N GLN A 58 -8.11 -4.94 -13.34
CA GLN A 58 -9.16 -5.84 -12.90
C GLN A 58 -10.55 -5.33 -13.33
N GLU A 59 -10.87 -4.07 -13.05
CA GLU A 59 -12.17 -3.47 -13.38
C GLU A 59 -12.44 -3.44 -14.89
N THR A 60 -11.41 -3.24 -15.70
CA THR A 60 -11.52 -3.22 -17.16
C THR A 60 -11.47 -4.61 -17.80
N GLY A 61 -11.35 -5.68 -17.00
CA GLY A 61 -11.26 -7.06 -17.48
C GLY A 61 -9.94 -7.39 -18.19
N ALA A 62 -8.92 -6.55 -18.03
CA ALA A 62 -7.58 -6.77 -18.56
C ALA A 62 -6.73 -7.72 -17.68
N MET A 63 -7.19 -8.03 -16.47
CA MET A 63 -6.56 -8.97 -15.54
C MET A 63 -7.47 -10.17 -15.28
N GLU A 64 -6.87 -11.36 -15.23
CA GLU A 64 -7.58 -12.58 -14.83
C GLU A 64 -7.86 -12.58 -13.32
N GLU A 65 -9.05 -13.04 -12.93
CA GLU A 65 -9.52 -12.99 -11.54
C GLU A 65 -8.56 -13.67 -10.55
N LYS A 66 -8.00 -14.83 -10.88
CA LYS A 66 -7.06 -15.50 -9.96
C LYS A 66 -5.75 -14.73 -9.79
N MET A 67 -5.32 -14.03 -10.83
CA MET A 67 -4.14 -13.16 -10.77
C MET A 67 -4.42 -11.96 -9.87
N TRP A 68 -5.58 -11.33 -10.03
CA TRP A 68 -6.03 -10.25 -9.16
C TRP A 68 -6.06 -10.69 -7.69
N GLU A 69 -6.71 -11.82 -7.40
CA GLU A 69 -6.79 -12.37 -6.04
C GLU A 69 -5.42 -12.61 -5.40
N SER A 70 -4.43 -13.02 -6.19
CA SER A 70 -3.06 -13.15 -5.70
C SER A 70 -2.46 -11.80 -5.30
N TYR A 71 -2.63 -10.75 -6.12
CA TYR A 71 -2.13 -9.41 -5.80
C TYR A 71 -2.84 -8.81 -4.60
N ARG A 72 -4.18 -8.92 -4.57
CA ARG A 72 -5.01 -8.45 -3.46
C ARG A 72 -4.59 -9.07 -2.13
N ARG A 73 -4.36 -10.39 -2.10
CA ARG A 73 -3.90 -11.10 -0.90
C ARG A 73 -2.54 -10.59 -0.43
N SER A 74 -1.57 -10.47 -1.34
CA SER A 74 -0.24 -9.95 -0.97
C SER A 74 -0.31 -8.52 -0.46
N PHE A 75 -1.17 -7.69 -1.04
CA PHE A 75 -1.35 -6.31 -0.60
C PHE A 75 -2.05 -6.23 0.77
N LYS A 76 -3.03 -7.09 1.03
CA LYS A 76 -3.67 -7.23 2.35
C LYS A 76 -2.66 -7.56 3.46
N GLU A 77 -1.70 -8.45 3.20
CA GLU A 77 -0.62 -8.75 4.15
C GLU A 77 0.23 -7.51 4.50
N HIS A 78 0.47 -6.62 3.54
CA HIS A 78 1.18 -5.37 3.82
C HIS A 78 0.34 -4.39 4.63
N LEU A 79 -0.97 -4.35 4.41
CA LEU A 79 -1.89 -3.51 5.17
C LEU A 79 -2.07 -3.97 6.63
N LEU A 80 -1.54 -5.13 7.04
CA LEU A 80 -1.41 -5.48 8.46
C LEU A 80 -0.46 -4.54 9.22
N SER A 81 0.45 -3.85 8.53
CA SER A 81 1.39 -2.90 9.14
C SER A 81 0.74 -1.55 9.38
N GLU A 82 0.79 -1.07 10.62
CA GLU A 82 0.31 0.27 10.98
C GLU A 82 1.01 1.38 10.20
N GLY A 83 2.33 1.27 9.94
CA GLY A 83 3.06 2.26 9.16
C GLY A 83 2.60 2.36 7.71
N TRP A 84 2.14 1.24 7.11
CA TRP A 84 1.57 1.25 5.77
C TRP A 84 0.21 1.95 5.74
N VAL A 85 -0.66 1.60 6.68
CA VAL A 85 -1.99 2.19 6.81
C VAL A 85 -1.90 3.69 7.11
N ALA A 86 -1.10 4.07 8.10
CA ALA A 86 -0.91 5.47 8.50
C ALA A 86 -0.36 6.31 7.34
N TRP A 87 0.63 5.79 6.60
CA TRP A 87 1.17 6.49 5.44
C TRP A 87 0.11 6.70 4.36
N TYR A 88 -0.65 5.64 4.04
CA TYR A 88 -1.69 5.73 3.03
C TYR A 88 -2.75 6.77 3.40
N LEU A 89 -3.22 6.78 4.65
CA LEU A 89 -4.25 7.71 5.09
C LEU A 89 -3.81 9.18 4.97
N ASP A 90 -2.56 9.48 5.29
CA ASP A 90 -1.98 10.84 5.15
C ASP A 90 -1.81 11.27 3.68
N HIS A 91 -1.66 10.29 2.77
CA HIS A 91 -1.33 10.51 1.34
C HIS A 91 -2.43 10.08 0.36
N SER A 92 -3.61 9.69 0.86
CA SER A 92 -4.70 9.09 0.06
C SER A 92 -5.15 10.01 -1.08
N HIS A 93 -5.12 11.33 -0.85
CA HIS A 93 -5.40 12.39 -1.81
C HIS A 93 -4.52 12.37 -3.08
N LEU A 94 -3.41 11.61 -3.09
CA LEU A 94 -2.54 11.45 -4.26
C LEU A 94 -3.04 10.40 -5.26
N PHE A 95 -4.06 9.61 -4.90
CA PHE A 95 -4.53 8.47 -5.67
C PHE A 95 -5.99 8.65 -6.11
N ASP A 96 -6.41 7.87 -7.10
CA ASP A 96 -7.79 7.89 -7.56
C ASP A 96 -8.74 7.14 -6.63
N GLU A 97 -10.04 7.37 -6.81
CA GLU A 97 -11.12 6.81 -6.00
C GLU A 97 -11.17 5.27 -6.05
N ARG A 98 -10.76 4.65 -7.16
CA ARG A 98 -10.82 3.17 -7.31
C ARG A 98 -9.82 2.51 -6.39
N LEU A 99 -8.60 3.07 -6.30
CA LEU A 99 -7.63 2.59 -5.34
C LEU A 99 -8.11 2.81 -3.90
N ALA A 100 -8.76 3.95 -3.63
CA ALA A 100 -9.33 4.22 -2.31
C ALA A 100 -10.38 3.19 -1.91
N ASP A 101 -11.34 2.91 -2.79
CA ASP A 101 -12.37 1.90 -2.56
C ASP A 101 -11.75 0.51 -2.33
N ALA A 102 -10.75 0.13 -3.12
CA ALA A 102 -10.06 -1.15 -2.96
C ALA A 102 -9.30 -1.26 -1.62
N VAL A 103 -8.62 -0.19 -1.19
CA VAL A 103 -7.91 -0.15 0.09
C VAL A 103 -8.90 -0.18 1.26
N HIS A 104 -10.00 0.57 1.16
CA HIS A 104 -11.06 0.61 2.17
C HIS A 104 -11.69 -0.78 2.36
N ALA A 105 -12.04 -1.45 1.26
CA ALA A 105 -12.62 -2.79 1.32
C ALA A 105 -11.68 -3.80 2.01
N ILE A 106 -10.37 -3.70 1.79
CA ILE A 106 -9.39 -4.57 2.47
C ILE A 106 -9.30 -4.25 3.96
N LEU A 107 -9.33 -2.97 4.33
CA LEU A 107 -9.22 -2.55 5.73
C LEU A 107 -10.50 -2.89 6.52
N GLU A 108 -11.67 -2.82 5.89
CA GLU A 108 -12.93 -3.34 6.46
C GLU A 108 -12.90 -4.86 6.65
N GLU A 109 -12.37 -5.60 5.67
CA GLU A 109 -12.18 -7.05 5.78
C GLU A 109 -11.27 -7.39 6.98
N LEU A 110 -10.12 -6.72 7.10
CA LEU A 110 -9.20 -6.89 8.22
C LEU A 110 -9.84 -6.57 9.58
N ALA A 111 -10.62 -5.48 9.65
CA ALA A 111 -11.36 -5.13 10.85
C ALA A 111 -12.37 -6.22 11.24
N SER A 112 -13.06 -6.81 10.26
CA SER A 112 -14.02 -7.91 10.49
C SER A 112 -13.35 -9.22 10.92
N GLU A 113 -12.08 -9.43 10.55
CA GLU A 113 -11.23 -10.54 11.00
C GLU A 113 -10.64 -10.32 12.40
N GLY A 114 -10.93 -9.18 13.02
CA GLY A 114 -10.45 -8.84 14.35
C GLY A 114 -9.00 -8.37 14.38
N VAL A 115 -8.46 -7.90 13.25
CA VAL A 115 -7.20 -7.16 13.19
C VAL A 115 -7.50 -5.69 13.46
N PRO A 116 -7.18 -5.15 14.65
CA PRO A 116 -7.41 -3.75 14.93
C PRO A 116 -6.30 -2.92 14.28
N HIS A 117 -6.70 -1.89 13.54
CA HIS A 117 -5.80 -0.80 13.17
C HIS A 117 -6.01 0.35 14.15
N ALA A 118 -4.93 0.82 14.80
CA ALA A 118 -4.98 1.91 15.78
C ALA A 118 -5.33 3.28 15.17
N VAL A 119 -5.36 3.40 13.84
CA VAL A 119 -5.67 4.66 13.15
C VAL A 119 -7.18 4.79 13.02
N GLU A 120 -7.79 5.63 13.86
CA GLU A 120 -9.19 6.02 13.71
C GLU A 120 -9.39 6.67 12.34
N TRP A 121 -10.19 6.00 11.50
CA TRP A 121 -10.74 6.59 10.30
C TRP A 121 -11.62 7.77 10.68
N LYS A 122 -11.12 8.99 10.45
CA LYS A 122 -12.01 10.13 10.30
C LYS A 122 -12.43 10.13 8.83
N GLU A 123 -13.72 9.92 8.59
CA GLU A 123 -14.35 10.26 7.30
C GLU A 123 -13.98 11.72 6.98
N SER A 124 -12.92 11.93 6.22
CA SER A 124 -12.61 13.24 5.66
C SER A 124 -13.62 13.46 4.55
N GLY A 125 -14.60 14.30 4.87
CA GLY A 125 -15.83 14.53 4.12
C GLY A 125 -15.65 14.73 2.63
N SER A 126 -16.68 14.30 1.91
CA SER A 126 -16.93 14.63 0.51
C SER A 126 -16.69 16.12 0.24
N PRO A 127 -16.02 16.49 -0.87
CA PRO A 127 -16.01 17.86 -1.31
C PRO A 127 -17.44 18.24 -1.72
N GLY A 128 -18.05 19.16 -0.96
CA GLY A 128 -19.23 19.91 -1.37
C GLY A 128 -18.90 21.01 -2.38
#